data_AF-A0A5E5AQE2-F1
#
_entry.id   AF-A0A5E5AQE2-F1
#
_cell.length_a   1.000
_cell.length_b   1.000
_cell.length_c   1.000
_cell.angle_alpha   90.00
_cell.angle_beta   90.00
_cell.angle_gamma   90.00
#
_symmetry.space_group_name_H-M   'P 1'
#
loop_
_entity.id
_entity.type
_entity.pdbx_description
1 polymer ?
#
loop_
_entity_poly.entity_id
_entity_poly.type
_entity_poly.pdbx_seq_one_letter_code
_entity_poly.pdbx_strand_id
1 'polypeptide(L)'
;MQNNLTKVQYFYGLRPGEVITLDLHHEHTLVARGSSVWVTRAGDPRDYWLTPGQRLAVEPGRRYWVSADTPAEAQLEREVSRRFPVMRLLRKWLAGRRAAREANSCTCAA
;
A
#
# COMPACT_ATOMS: atom_id res chain seq x y z
N MET A 1 0.03 -25.99 13.70
CA MET A 1 1.06 -25.69 12.68
C MET A 1 1.14 -24.18 12.49
N GLN A 2 2.21 -23.52 12.93
CA GLN A 2 2.45 -22.10 12.63
C GLN A 2 3.15 -22.00 11.27
N ASN A 3 2.50 -21.40 10.27
CA ASN A 3 3.15 -21.16 8.98
C ASN A 3 3.93 -19.82 9.05
N ASN A 4 5.25 -19.86 8.82
CA ASN A 4 6.14 -18.70 8.85
C ASN A 4 6.13 -17.97 7.49
N LEU A 5 4.95 -17.56 7.03
CA LEU A 5 4.83 -16.78 5.80
C LEU A 5 5.46 -15.39 6.02
N THR A 6 6.52 -15.11 5.28
CA THR A 6 7.20 -13.80 5.27
C THR A 6 6.67 -12.88 4.17
N LYS A 7 6.13 -13.47 3.10
CA LYS A 7 5.53 -12.77 1.97
C LYS A 7 4.30 -13.54 1.49
N VAL A 8 3.28 -12.79 1.08
CA VAL A 8 2.10 -13.32 0.40
C VAL A 8 1.96 -12.57 -0.93
N GLN A 9 1.69 -13.30 -2.00
CA GLN A 9 1.46 -12.76 -3.32
C GLN A 9 0.18 -13.35 -3.90
N TYR A 10 -0.63 -12.51 -4.53
CA TYR A 10 -1.80 -12.92 -5.30
C TYR A 10 -1.62 -12.43 -6.73
N PHE A 11 -2.07 -13.22 -7.68
CA PHE A 11 -1.97 -12.94 -9.10
C PHE A 11 -3.37 -13.01 -9.70
N TYR A 12 -3.79 -11.89 -10.30
CA TYR A 12 -5.09 -11.79 -10.96
C TYR A 12 -4.86 -11.58 -12.44
N GLY A 13 -5.24 -12.56 -13.26
CA GLY A 13 -5.30 -12.38 -14.70
C GLY A 13 -6.46 -11.47 -15.06
N LEU A 14 -6.21 -10.49 -15.92
CA LEU A 14 -7.20 -9.53 -16.41
C LEU A 14 -7.43 -9.78 -17.89
N ARG A 15 -8.67 -10.05 -18.26
CA ARG A 15 -9.08 -10.03 -19.68
C ARG A 15 -9.35 -8.60 -20.13
N PRO A 16 -9.17 -8.29 -21.43
CA PRO A 16 -9.57 -7.01 -22.00
C PRO A 16 -11.01 -6.65 -21.64
N GLY A 17 -11.22 -5.46 -21.06
CA GLY A 17 -12.53 -4.97 -20.64
C GLY A 17 -13.10 -5.58 -19.35
N GLU A 18 -12.38 -6.52 -18.73
CA GLU A 18 -12.72 -7.03 -17.40
C GLU A 18 -12.35 -6.00 -16.32
N VAL A 19 -13.24 -5.85 -15.34
CA VAL A 19 -12.99 -5.03 -14.15
C VAL A 19 -13.09 -5.94 -12.93
N ILE A 20 -11.99 -6.12 -12.22
CA ILE A 20 -12.00 -6.79 -10.92
C ILE A 20 -12.13 -5.77 -9.80
N THR A 21 -12.83 -6.16 -8.74
CA THR A 21 -12.95 -5.36 -7.51
C THR A 21 -12.09 -5.96 -6.42
N LEU A 22 -11.25 -5.15 -5.80
CA LEU A 22 -10.35 -5.53 -4.72
C LEU A 22 -10.72 -4.79 -3.44
N ASP A 23 -11.18 -5.54 -2.45
CA ASP A 23 -11.40 -5.06 -1.08
C ASP A 23 -10.36 -5.72 -0.16
N LEU A 24 -9.30 -4.98 0.19
CA LEU A 24 -8.17 -5.53 0.95
C LEU A 24 -8.16 -5.02 2.40
N HIS A 25 -8.00 -5.92 3.36
CA HIS A 25 -7.92 -5.56 4.79
C HIS A 25 -6.51 -5.23 5.29
N HIS A 26 -5.50 -5.39 4.44
CA HIS A 26 -4.11 -5.14 4.77
C HIS A 26 -3.45 -4.29 3.70
N GLU A 27 -2.35 -3.63 4.06
CA GLU A 27 -1.49 -2.94 3.10
C GLU A 27 -0.93 -3.97 2.09
N HIS A 28 -1.09 -3.65 0.81
CA HIS A 28 -0.49 -4.39 -0.30
C HIS A 28 0.20 -3.41 -1.24
N THR A 29 1.05 -3.94 -2.10
CA THR A 29 1.52 -3.24 -3.30
C THR A 29 0.94 -3.93 -4.52
N LEU A 30 0.19 -3.19 -5.33
CA LEU A 30 -0.24 -3.64 -6.65
C LEU A 30 0.87 -3.38 -7.67
N VAL A 31 1.17 -4.37 -8.49
CA VAL A 31 2.17 -4.30 -9.55
C VAL A 31 1.53 -4.72 -10.86
N ALA A 32 1.63 -3.88 -11.88
CA ALA A 32 1.18 -4.22 -13.22
C ALA A 32 2.17 -5.19 -13.88
N ARG A 33 1.67 -6.26 -14.50
CA ARG A 33 2.46 -7.27 -15.21
C ARG A 33 1.86 -7.55 -16.58
N GLY A 34 2.72 -7.91 -17.53
CA GLY A 34 2.36 -8.18 -18.92
C GLY A 34 2.04 -6.92 -19.73
N SER A 35 1.03 -6.17 -19.32
CA SER A 35 0.60 -4.93 -19.98
C SER A 35 0.17 -3.86 -18.97
N SER A 36 -0.30 -2.71 -19.47
CA SER A 36 -0.70 -1.61 -18.60
C SER A 36 -2.02 -1.92 -17.91
N VAL A 37 -2.14 -1.46 -16.66
CA VAL A 37 -3.30 -1.68 -15.81
C VAL A 37 -3.88 -0.34 -15.36
N TRP A 38 -5.19 -0.17 -15.55
CA TRP A 38 -5.95 0.94 -15.00
C TRP A 38 -6.38 0.62 -13.57
N VAL A 39 -6.25 1.58 -12.67
CA VAL A 39 -6.68 1.44 -11.29
C VAL A 39 -7.48 2.67 -10.87
N THR A 40 -8.72 2.44 -10.46
CA THR A 40 -9.57 3.44 -9.80
C THR A 40 -9.63 3.14 -8.32
N ARG A 41 -9.51 4.18 -7.50
CA ARG A 41 -9.48 4.07 -6.04
C ARG A 41 -10.68 4.78 -5.42
N ALA A 42 -11.41 4.08 -4.55
CA ALA A 42 -12.54 4.67 -3.85
C ALA A 42 -12.13 5.89 -3.00
N GLY A 43 -12.87 6.99 -3.18
CA GLY A 43 -12.64 8.25 -2.47
C GLY A 43 -11.37 8.99 -2.90
N ASP A 44 -10.79 8.65 -4.05
CA ASP A 44 -9.71 9.38 -4.69
C ASP A 44 -10.22 9.92 -6.03
N PRO A 45 -10.10 11.22 -6.32
CA PRO A 45 -10.53 11.77 -7.61
C PRO A 45 -9.60 11.39 -8.78
N ARG A 46 -8.47 10.72 -8.50
CA ARG A 46 -7.48 10.34 -9.50
C ARG A 46 -7.57 8.86 -9.84
N ASP A 47 -7.46 8.60 -11.14
CA ASP A 47 -7.17 7.27 -11.64
C ASP A 47 -5.67 7.10 -11.88
N TYR A 48 -5.22 5.86 -11.77
CA TYR A 48 -3.82 5.49 -11.91
C TYR A 48 -3.66 4.57 -13.11
N TRP A 49 -2.77 4.97 -14.01
CA TRP A 49 -2.36 4.13 -15.12
C TRP A 49 -0.97 3.56 -14.82
N LEU A 50 -0.90 2.25 -14.57
CA LEU A 50 0.34 1.57 -14.22
C LEU A 50 0.90 0.86 -15.45
N THR A 51 2.08 1.28 -15.91
CA THR A 51 2.82 0.53 -16.93
C THR A 51 3.45 -0.73 -16.32
N PRO A 52 3.78 -1.77 -17.11
CA PRO A 52 4.38 -3.00 -16.58
C PRO A 52 5.58 -2.74 -15.67
N GLY A 53 5.54 -3.31 -14.47
CA GLY A 53 6.55 -3.14 -13.43
C GLY A 53 6.33 -1.96 -12.48
N GLN A 54 5.45 -1.01 -12.82
CA GLN A 54 5.07 0.06 -11.89
C GLN A 54 4.28 -0.48 -10.70
N ARG A 55 4.41 0.25 -9.58
CA ARG A 55 3.93 -0.17 -8.28
C ARG A 55 2.99 0.90 -7.72
N LEU A 56 1.86 0.48 -7.18
CA LEU A 56 0.91 1.33 -6.47
C LEU A 56 0.67 0.79 -5.07
N ALA A 57 0.78 1.65 -4.06
CA ALA A 57 0.42 1.29 -2.70
C ALA A 57 -1.10 1.18 -2.58
N VAL A 58 -1.58 0.05 -2.06
CA VAL A 58 -2.99 -0.24 -1.83
C VAL A 58 -3.27 -0.12 -0.35
N GLU A 59 -4.11 0.84 0.03
CA GLU A 59 -4.46 1.11 1.41
C GLU A 59 -5.50 0.12 1.93
N PRO A 60 -5.36 -0.35 3.17
CA PRO A 60 -6.33 -1.24 3.78
C PRO A 60 -7.69 -0.55 3.95
N GLY A 61 -8.76 -1.31 3.80
CA GLY A 61 -10.14 -0.85 3.99
C GLY A 61 -10.67 0.04 2.86
N ARG A 62 -9.91 0.22 1.79
CA ARG A 62 -10.37 0.88 0.57
C ARG A 62 -10.69 -0.13 -0.52
N ARG A 63 -11.69 0.23 -1.32
CA ARG A 63 -12.05 -0.49 -2.55
C ARG A 63 -11.24 0.03 -3.72
N TYR A 64 -10.76 -0.90 -4.54
CA TYR A 64 -10.08 -0.61 -5.79
C TYR A 64 -10.76 -1.35 -6.94
N TRP A 65 -10.84 -0.70 -8.09
CA TRP A 65 -11.27 -1.31 -9.34
C TRP A 65 -10.06 -1.37 -10.26
N VAL A 66 -9.83 -2.54 -10.84
CA VAL A 66 -8.64 -2.79 -11.67
C VAL A 66 -9.08 -3.39 -12.99
N SER A 67 -8.57 -2.84 -14.09
CA SER A 67 -8.87 -3.31 -15.44
C SER A 67 -7.67 -3.14 -16.36
N ALA A 68 -7.77 -3.72 -17.56
CA ALA A 68 -6.78 -3.55 -18.60
C ALA A 68 -7.43 -3.60 -19.99
N ASP A 69 -6.85 -2.88 -20.95
CA ASP A 69 -7.31 -2.88 -22.35
C ASP A 69 -6.77 -4.07 -23.15
N THR A 70 -5.65 -4.64 -22.69
CA THR A 70 -5.03 -5.85 -23.24
C THR A 70 -4.89 -6.90 -22.14
N PRO A 71 -4.69 -8.19 -22.47
CA PRO A 71 -4.43 -9.19 -21.44
C PRO A 71 -3.29 -8.75 -20.51
N ALA A 72 -3.57 -8.73 -19.21
CA ALA A 72 -2.67 -8.23 -18.19
C ALA A 72 -2.72 -9.09 -16.95
N GLU A 73 -1.82 -8.80 -16.01
CA GLU A 73 -1.84 -9.42 -14.69
C GLU A 73 -1.64 -8.35 -13.62
N ALA A 74 -2.55 -8.36 -12.64
CA ALA A 74 -2.48 -7.55 -11.44
C ALA A 74 -1.86 -8.40 -10.32
N GLN A 75 -0.59 -8.13 -9.99
CA GLN A 75 0.11 -8.79 -8.90
C GLN A 75 -0.04 -7.98 -7.61
N LEU A 76 -0.65 -8.56 -6.58
CA LEU A 76 -0.71 -7.99 -5.23
C LEU A 76 0.37 -8.61 -4.35
N GLU A 77 1.27 -7.78 -3.82
CA GLU A 77 2.34 -8.20 -2.93
C GLU A 77 2.12 -7.67 -1.51
N ARG A 78 2.30 -8.53 -0.50
CA ARG A 78 2.31 -8.14 0.90
C ARG A 78 3.47 -8.80 1.63
N GLU A 79 4.23 -7.98 2.35
CA GLU A 79 5.16 -8.48 3.37
C GLU A 79 4.39 -8.77 4.66
N VAL A 80 4.59 -9.96 5.22
CA VAL A 80 3.91 -10.44 6.44
C VAL A 80 4.87 -10.40 7.64
N SER A 81 6.03 -9.76 7.49
CA SER A 81 7.03 -9.54 8.53
C SER A 81 6.38 -9.21 9.88
N ARG A 82 6.61 -10.07 10.88
CA ARG A 82 6.18 -9.86 12.29
C ARG A 82 6.88 -8.64 12.86
N ARG A 83 6.41 -7.44 12.52
CA ARG A 83 6.98 -6.20 13.03
C ARG A 83 6.43 -5.95 14.43
N PHE A 84 7.24 -6.29 15.44
CA PHE A 84 6.92 -6.07 16.85
C PHE A 84 6.41 -4.63 17.08
N PRO A 85 5.19 -4.46 17.64
CA PRO A 85 4.55 -3.15 17.82
C PRO A 85 5.33 -2.19 18.73
N VAL A 86 6.17 -2.74 19.62
CA VAL A 86 7.07 -2.00 20.53
C VAL A 86 7.96 -1.00 19.80
N MET A 87 8.48 -1.34 18.62
CA MET A 87 9.42 -0.46 17.91
C MET A 87 8.74 0.75 17.25
N ARG A 88 7.45 0.62 16.87
CA ARG A 88 6.63 1.74 16.40
C ARG A 88 6.27 2.70 17.54
N LEU A 89 5.93 2.17 18.72
CA LEU A 89 5.66 2.95 19.91
C LEU A 89 6.90 3.71 20.39
N LEU A 90 8.06 3.04 20.45
CA LEU A 90 9.34 3.67 20.79
C LEU A 90 9.72 4.80 19.83
N ARG A 91 9.54 4.61 18.52
CA ARG A 91 9.79 5.66 17.52
C ARG A 91 8.89 6.88 17.71
N LYS A 92 7.58 6.69 17.94
CA LYS A 92 6.65 7.78 18.23
C LYS A 92 7.04 8.54 19.52
N TRP A 93 7.41 7.80 20.56
CA TRP A 93 7.83 8.39 21.83
C TRP A 93 9.13 9.21 21.72
N LEU A 94 10.11 8.70 20.96
CA LEU A 94 11.34 9.44 20.67
C LEU A 94 11.11 10.69 19.81
N ALA A 95 10.21 10.61 18.82
CA ALA A 95 9.82 11.76 18.02
C ALA A 95 9.15 12.85 18.86
N GLY A 96 8.24 12.46 19.78
CA GLY A 96 7.61 13.38 20.73
C GLY A 96 8.60 14.09 21.66
N ARG A 97 9.68 13.41 22.10
CA ARG A 97 10.73 14.04 22.91
C ARG A 97 11.60 15.05 22.16
N ARG A 98 11.74 14.93 20.83
CA ARG A 98 12.44 15.94 20.01
C ARG A 98 11.58 17.20 19.83
N ALA A 99 10.30 17.02 19.50
CA ALA A 99 9.35 18.14 19.39
C ALA A 99 9.21 18.92 20.72
N ALA A 100 9.20 18.22 21.86
CA ALA A 100 9.17 18.86 23.18
C ALA A 100 10.44 19.66 23.50
N ARG A 101 11.61 19.25 22.98
CA ARG A 101 12.86 20.00 23.14
C ARG A 101 12.88 21.28 22.31
N GLU A 102 12.36 21.22 21.08
CA GLU A 102 12.26 22.38 20.18
C GLU A 102 11.26 23.43 20.69
N ALA A 103 10.14 22.98 21.29
CA ALA A 103 9.17 23.90 21.90
C ALA A 103 9.75 24.65 23.11
N ASN A 104 10.55 23.99 23.95
CA ASN A 104 11.16 24.60 25.14
C ASN A 104 12.30 25.58 24.80
N SER A 105 12.92 25.49 23.62
CA SER A 105 13.91 26.47 23.15
C SER A 105 13.30 27.80 22.70
N CYS A 106 12.02 27.82 22.31
CA CYS A 106 11.35 29.04 21.86
C CYS A 106 10.82 29.91 23.01
N THR A 107 10.70 29.36 24.23
CA THR A 107 10.13 30.07 25.39
C THR A 107 11.15 30.95 26.14
N CYS A 108 12.43 30.92 25.78
CA CYS A 108 13.48 31.75 26.42
C CYS A 108 13.89 32.99 25.60
N ALA A 109 13.20 33.29 24.49
CA ALA A 109 13.59 34.37 23.56
C ALA A 109 12.55 35.51 23.45
N ALA A 110 11.78 35.77 24.50
CA ALA A 110 10.84 36.90 24.58
C ALA A 110 11.15 37.77 25.80
#